data_AF-A0A1Q7ZK11-F1
#
_entry.id   AF-A0A1Q7ZK11-F1
#
_cell.length_a   1.000
_cell.length_b   1.000
_cell.length_c   1.000
_cell.angle_alpha   90.00
_cell.angle_beta   90.00
_cell.angle_gamma   90.00
#
_symmetry.space_group_name_H-M   'P 1'
#
loop_
_entity.id
_entity.type
_entity.pdbx_description
1 polymer ?
#
loop_
_entity_poly.entity_id
_entity_poly.type
_entity_poly.pdbx_seq_one_letter_code
_entity_poly.pdbx_strand_id
1 'polypeptide(L)'
;MPVDQPITSYSDFLKALLSDRERFFEEVVEGVALRSKLRYAVVTIITLAGFFGLVAGAYSGPAQAVSAGLKLPFLFFATFAVCFPAFFVVQVLVGSRLRLLQVAVLVFGALALTSVLLAAFVPITAFFLITGANYYFQHLLNIAIAGVAGLFGMYALHEGLSVVCEKRGVYPRKALTIMRAWAVLFAFVG
;
A
#
# COMPACT_ATOMS: atom_id res chain seq x y z
N MET A 1 22.10 18.90 1.07
CA MET A 1 22.33 17.47 1.34
C MET A 1 22.56 16.79 0.00
N PRO A 2 23.44 15.79 -0.10
CA PRO A 2 23.95 15.31 -1.39
C PRO A 2 22.79 14.83 -2.26
N VAL A 3 22.96 15.01 -3.57
CA VAL A 3 22.02 14.56 -4.60
C VAL A 3 22.01 13.04 -4.57
N ASP A 4 21.15 12.49 -3.71
CA ASP A 4 20.82 11.08 -3.71
C ASP A 4 20.30 10.75 -5.11
N GLN A 5 20.93 9.78 -5.77
CA GLN A 5 20.55 9.38 -7.13
C GLN A 5 19.05 9.04 -7.16
N PRO A 6 18.31 9.42 -8.22
CA PRO A 6 16.88 9.16 -8.29
C PRO A 6 16.61 7.67 -8.13
N ILE A 7 15.53 7.32 -7.41
CA ILE A 7 15.12 5.92 -7.22
C ILE A 7 14.85 5.30 -8.60
N THR A 8 15.83 4.56 -9.10
CA THR A 8 15.84 3.96 -10.44
C THR A 8 15.90 2.44 -10.38
N SER A 9 16.33 1.86 -9.26
CA SER A 9 16.36 0.42 -9.00
C SER A 9 15.20 -0.05 -8.10
N TYR A 10 14.81 -1.31 -8.24
CA TYR A 10 13.78 -1.94 -7.40
C TYR A 10 14.20 -2.05 -5.93
N SER A 11 15.47 -2.39 -5.68
CA SER A 11 16.00 -2.50 -4.31
C SER A 11 16.02 -1.15 -3.60
N ASP A 12 16.37 -0.08 -4.32
CA ASP A 12 16.35 1.28 -3.78
C ASP A 12 14.93 1.76 -3.54
N PHE A 13 13.97 1.36 -4.39
CA PHE A 13 12.56 1.62 -4.15
C PHE A 13 12.09 0.99 -2.84
N LEU A 14 12.40 -0.29 -2.57
CA LEU A 14 12.00 -0.94 -1.32
C LEU A 14 12.68 -0.31 -0.10
N LYS A 15 13.99 0.00 -0.19
CA LYS A 15 14.73 0.68 0.88
C LYS A 15 14.15 2.06 1.18
N ALA A 16 13.90 2.86 0.15
CA ALA A 16 13.29 4.18 0.30
C ALA A 16 11.87 4.09 0.85
N LEU A 17 11.10 3.07 0.46
CA LEU A 17 9.75 2.90 0.94
C LEU A 17 9.70 2.44 2.42
N LEU A 18 10.62 1.58 2.84
CA LEU A 18 10.65 0.99 4.19
C LEU A 18 11.40 1.86 5.21
N SER A 19 12.61 2.30 4.86
CA SER A 19 13.55 2.97 5.74
C SER A 19 13.57 4.48 5.53
N ASP A 20 13.67 4.96 4.29
CA ASP A 20 13.83 6.40 3.98
C ASP A 20 12.55 7.01 3.39
N ARG A 21 11.44 6.82 4.10
CA ARG A 21 10.10 7.22 3.64
C ARG A 21 10.06 8.66 3.16
N GLU A 22 10.67 9.57 3.92
CA GLU A 22 10.74 10.99 3.57
C GLU A 22 11.30 11.22 2.18
N ARG A 23 12.39 10.54 1.81
CA ARG A 23 13.00 10.64 0.48
C ARG A 23 12.05 10.14 -0.61
N PHE A 24 11.37 9.01 -0.37
CA PHE A 24 10.37 8.51 -1.32
C PHE A 24 9.25 9.55 -1.55
N PHE A 25 8.71 10.11 -0.47
CA PHE A 25 7.64 11.10 -0.52
C PHE A 25 8.08 12.41 -1.18
N GLU A 26 9.28 12.90 -0.88
CA GLU A 26 9.87 14.09 -1.49
C GLU A 26 10.05 13.91 -3.01
N GLU A 27 10.66 12.80 -3.46
CA GLU A 27 10.85 12.52 -4.89
C GLU A 27 9.51 12.41 -5.65
N VAL A 28 8.47 11.86 -5.01
CA VAL A 28 7.12 11.77 -5.61
C VAL A 28 6.50 13.16 -5.78
N VAL A 29 6.65 14.03 -4.78
CA VAL A 29 6.13 15.41 -4.83
C VAL A 29 6.90 16.27 -5.82
N GLU A 30 8.19 16.02 -6.00
CA GLU A 30 9.02 16.65 -7.03
C GLU A 30 8.75 16.08 -8.44
N GLY A 31 8.03 14.96 -8.52
CA GLY A 31 7.67 14.33 -9.79
C GLY A 31 8.81 13.53 -10.43
N VAL A 32 9.81 13.15 -9.65
CA VAL A 32 11.00 12.43 -10.10
C VAL A 32 10.67 10.95 -10.32
N ALA A 33 10.90 10.45 -11.53
CA ALA A 33 10.78 9.03 -11.90
C ALA A 33 9.45 8.35 -11.48
N LEU A 34 8.33 9.08 -11.53
CA LEU A 34 7.01 8.59 -11.08
C LEU A 34 6.59 7.27 -11.72
N ARG A 35 6.82 7.11 -13.03
CA ARG A 35 6.45 5.89 -13.77
C ARG A 35 7.23 4.66 -13.28
N SER A 36 8.52 4.83 -12.98
CA SER A 36 9.37 3.76 -12.46
C SER A 36 8.91 3.34 -11.06
N LYS A 37 8.63 4.31 -10.18
CA LYS A 37 8.09 4.07 -8.84
C LYS A 37 6.73 3.36 -8.89
N LEU A 38 5.83 3.80 -9.78
CA LEU A 38 4.54 3.13 -9.99
C LEU A 38 4.72 1.67 -10.40
N ARG A 39 5.60 1.41 -11.37
CA ARG A 39 5.88 0.05 -11.84
C ARG A 39 6.42 -0.82 -10.69
N TYR A 40 7.35 -0.31 -9.90
CA TYR A 40 7.90 -1.06 -8.75
C TYR A 40 6.86 -1.29 -7.65
N ALA A 41 5.98 -0.33 -7.39
CA ALA A 41 4.86 -0.51 -6.48
C ALA A 41 3.90 -1.60 -6.98
N VAL A 42 3.50 -1.56 -8.26
CA VAL A 42 2.61 -2.57 -8.87
C VAL A 42 3.22 -3.97 -8.80
N VAL A 43 4.50 -4.11 -9.16
CA VAL A 43 5.22 -5.39 -9.06
C VAL A 43 5.21 -5.89 -7.62
N THR A 44 5.51 -5.03 -6.64
CA THR A 44 5.52 -5.38 -5.21
C THR A 44 4.14 -5.84 -4.73
N ILE A 45 3.07 -5.17 -5.17
CA ILE A 45 1.70 -5.55 -4.80
C ILE A 45 1.36 -6.93 -5.37
N ILE A 46 1.58 -7.16 -6.67
CA ILE A 46 1.25 -8.42 -7.32
C ILE A 46 2.03 -9.58 -6.68
N THR A 47 3.34 -9.40 -6.45
CA THR A 47 4.18 -10.48 -5.93
C THR A 47 3.93 -10.73 -4.45
N LEU A 48 3.97 -9.71 -3.60
CA LEU A 48 3.93 -9.89 -2.15
C LEU A 48 2.52 -10.10 -1.61
N ALA A 49 1.53 -9.32 -2.07
CA ALA A 49 0.14 -9.55 -1.67
C ALA A 49 -0.38 -10.86 -2.27
N GLY A 50 0.05 -11.20 -3.50
CA GLY A 50 -0.28 -12.48 -4.11
C GLY A 50 0.33 -13.66 -3.35
N PHE A 51 1.59 -13.56 -2.93
CA PHE A 51 2.23 -14.59 -2.12
C PHE A 51 1.53 -14.80 -0.78
N PHE A 52 1.15 -13.72 -0.09
CA PHE A 52 0.34 -13.83 1.12
C PHE A 52 -1.02 -14.51 0.84
N GLY A 53 -1.72 -14.11 -0.23
CA GLY A 53 -2.99 -14.71 -0.62
C GLY A 53 -2.88 -16.22 -0.94
N LEU A 54 -1.79 -16.63 -1.60
CA LEU A 54 -1.51 -18.06 -1.86
C LEU A 54 -1.43 -18.85 -0.56
N VAL A 55 -0.64 -18.38 0.42
CA VAL A 55 -0.47 -19.08 1.70
C VAL A 55 -1.75 -19.04 2.53
N ALA A 56 -2.45 -17.91 2.55
CA ALA A 56 -3.72 -17.77 3.26
C ALA A 56 -4.82 -18.70 2.71
N GLY A 57 -4.86 -18.90 1.39
CA GLY A 57 -5.83 -19.77 0.71
C GLY A 57 -5.45 -21.26 0.67
N ALA A 58 -4.20 -21.60 0.98
CA ALA A 58 -3.68 -22.97 0.91
C ALA A 58 -4.43 -23.97 1.81
N TYR A 59 -5.02 -23.49 2.92
CA TYR A 59 -5.78 -24.33 3.83
C TYR A 59 -6.95 -25.06 3.15
N SER A 60 -7.65 -24.38 2.24
CA SER A 60 -8.85 -24.91 1.58
C SER A 60 -8.53 -25.64 0.26
N GLY A 61 -7.25 -25.80 -0.06
CA GLY A 61 -6.76 -26.54 -1.20
C GLY A 61 -6.05 -25.68 -2.26
N PRO A 62 -5.33 -26.33 -3.20
CA PRO A 62 -4.46 -25.62 -4.16
C PRO A 62 -5.19 -24.67 -5.10
N ALA A 63 -6.40 -25.05 -5.55
CA ALA A 63 -7.20 -24.20 -6.42
C ALA A 63 -7.66 -22.92 -5.69
N GLN A 64 -7.99 -23.03 -4.40
CA GLN A 64 -8.37 -21.89 -3.58
C GLN A 64 -7.15 -21.03 -3.21
N ALA A 65 -5.98 -21.62 -3.03
CA ALA A 65 -4.72 -20.89 -2.88
C ALA A 65 -4.49 -19.96 -4.06
N VAL A 66 -4.51 -20.49 -5.28
CA VAL A 66 -4.29 -19.70 -6.51
C VAL A 66 -5.35 -18.62 -6.67
N SER A 67 -6.62 -18.97 -6.44
CA SER A 67 -7.73 -18.01 -6.47
C SER A 67 -7.53 -16.87 -5.47
N ALA A 68 -7.15 -17.17 -4.22
CA ALA A 68 -6.89 -16.18 -3.18
C ALA A 68 -5.65 -15.32 -3.49
N GLY A 69 -4.59 -15.92 -4.02
CA GLY A 69 -3.38 -15.22 -4.46
C GLY A 69 -3.62 -14.24 -5.60
N LEU A 70 -4.54 -14.53 -6.52
CA LEU A 70 -4.94 -13.58 -7.57
C LEU A 70 -5.96 -12.55 -7.08
N LYS A 71 -6.86 -12.97 -6.19
CA LYS A 71 -7.93 -12.12 -5.64
C LYS A 71 -7.37 -10.94 -4.86
N LEU A 72 -6.31 -11.14 -4.07
CA LEU A 72 -5.79 -10.10 -3.17
C LEU A 72 -5.20 -8.88 -3.90
N PRO A 73 -4.29 -9.04 -4.89
CA PRO A 73 -3.83 -7.93 -5.72
C PRO A 73 -4.96 -7.30 -6.54
N PHE A 74 -5.88 -8.13 -7.08
CA PHE A 74 -7.02 -7.66 -7.84
C PHE A 74 -7.93 -6.75 -7.00
N LEU A 75 -8.20 -7.15 -5.75
CA LEU A 75 -8.99 -6.37 -4.81
C LEU A 75 -8.35 -4.99 -4.58
N PHE A 76 -7.04 -4.91 -4.34
CA PHE A 76 -6.36 -3.62 -4.15
C PHE A 76 -6.47 -2.71 -5.37
N PHE A 77 -6.31 -3.25 -6.59
CA PHE A 77 -6.46 -2.45 -7.82
C PHE A 77 -7.91 -2.04 -8.08
N ALA A 78 -8.87 -2.93 -7.81
CA ALA A 78 -10.30 -2.63 -7.95
C ALA A 78 -10.74 -1.55 -6.96
N THR A 79 -10.36 -1.67 -5.69
CA THR A 79 -10.65 -0.68 -4.65
C THR A 79 -10.02 0.67 -5.00
N PHE A 80 -8.78 0.67 -5.50
CA PHE A 80 -8.16 1.89 -6.04
C PHE A 80 -8.99 2.48 -7.18
N ALA A 81 -9.34 1.69 -8.20
CA ALA A 81 -10.07 2.18 -9.38
C ALA A 81 -11.43 2.80 -9.02
N VAL A 82 -12.13 2.25 -8.03
CA VAL A 82 -13.42 2.75 -7.55
C VAL A 82 -13.26 3.98 -6.67
N CYS A 83 -12.33 3.97 -5.72
CA CYS A 83 -12.23 5.00 -4.68
C CYS A 83 -11.36 6.20 -5.10
N PHE A 84 -10.47 6.04 -6.08
CA PHE A 84 -9.51 7.06 -6.49
C PHE A 84 -10.14 8.27 -7.20
N PRO A 85 -11.12 8.13 -8.13
CA PRO A 85 -11.67 9.27 -8.85
C PRO A 85 -12.30 10.30 -7.90
N ALA A 86 -13.14 9.84 -6.96
CA ALA A 86 -13.76 10.70 -5.97
C ALA A 86 -12.70 11.38 -5.07
N PHE A 87 -11.70 10.63 -4.62
CA PHE A 87 -10.62 11.14 -3.79
C PHE A 87 -9.81 12.23 -4.49
N PHE A 88 -9.47 12.03 -5.76
CA PHE A 88 -8.72 13.02 -6.54
C PHE A 88 -9.51 14.32 -6.72
N VAL A 89 -10.80 14.24 -7.05
CA VAL A 89 -11.66 15.44 -7.19
C VAL A 89 -11.74 16.22 -5.88
N VAL A 90 -11.98 15.53 -4.75
CA VAL A 90 -12.04 16.19 -3.44
C VAL A 90 -10.70 16.83 -3.07
N GLN A 91 -9.57 16.17 -3.35
CA GLN A 91 -8.24 16.73 -3.13
C GLN A 91 -8.02 18.03 -3.91
N VAL A 92 -8.41 18.06 -5.19
CA VAL A 92 -8.30 19.26 -6.03
C VAL A 92 -9.20 20.38 -5.49
N LEU A 93 -10.43 20.08 -5.06
CA LEU A 93 -11.35 21.05 -4.47
C LEU A 93 -10.82 21.68 -3.17
N VAL A 94 -10.02 20.94 -2.40
CA VAL A 94 -9.38 21.43 -1.17
C VAL A 94 -8.09 22.22 -1.45
N GLY A 95 -7.69 22.32 -2.72
CA GLY A 95 -6.54 23.11 -3.16
C GLY A 95 -5.21 22.34 -3.15
N SER A 96 -5.23 21.01 -3.19
CA SER A 96 -4.02 20.20 -3.39
C SER A 96 -3.37 20.55 -4.73
N ARG A 97 -2.06 20.81 -4.72
CA ARG A 97 -1.29 21.12 -5.93
C ARG A 97 -0.65 19.87 -6.58
N LEU A 98 -0.94 18.68 -6.05
CA LEU A 98 -0.39 17.42 -6.57
C LEU A 98 -1.08 17.00 -7.87
N ARG A 99 -0.27 16.50 -8.81
CA ARG A 99 -0.77 15.94 -10.08
C ARG A 99 -1.38 14.55 -9.85
N LEU A 100 -2.30 14.14 -10.73
CA LEU A 100 -2.96 12.83 -10.66
C LEU A 100 -1.97 11.66 -10.51
N LEU A 101 -0.87 11.66 -11.28
CA LEU A 101 0.14 10.62 -11.21
C LEU A 101 0.89 10.60 -9.87
N GLN A 102 1.10 11.76 -9.24
CA GLN A 102 1.78 11.85 -7.94
C GLN A 102 0.91 11.24 -6.84
N VAL A 103 -0.39 11.60 -6.83
CA VAL A 103 -1.36 11.02 -5.90
C VAL A 103 -1.51 9.52 -6.12
N ALA A 104 -1.54 9.06 -7.37
CA ALA A 104 -1.57 7.63 -7.67
C ALA A 104 -0.33 6.92 -7.12
N VAL A 105 0.89 7.38 -7.43
CA VAL A 105 2.14 6.78 -6.92
C VAL A 105 2.18 6.76 -5.39
N LEU A 106 1.65 7.80 -4.75
CA LEU A 106 1.53 7.90 -3.30
C LEU A 106 0.67 6.75 -2.74
N VAL A 107 -0.53 6.56 -3.29
CA VAL A 107 -1.46 5.50 -2.88
C VAL A 107 -0.89 4.11 -3.18
N PHE A 108 -0.29 3.91 -4.37
CA PHE A 108 0.37 2.66 -4.72
C PHE A 108 1.57 2.36 -3.81
N GLY A 109 2.29 3.39 -3.33
CA GLY A 109 3.34 3.24 -2.33
C GLY A 109 2.79 2.71 -1.01
N ALA A 110 1.65 3.21 -0.55
CA ALA A 110 0.97 2.70 0.65
C ALA A 110 0.51 1.25 0.48
N LEU A 111 -0.08 0.90 -0.67
CA LEU A 111 -0.49 -0.47 -0.98
C LEU A 111 0.71 -1.42 -1.09
N ALA A 112 1.84 -0.95 -1.64
CA ALA A 112 3.09 -1.69 -1.66
C ALA A 112 3.62 -1.94 -0.24
N LEU A 113 3.58 -0.94 0.65
CA LEU A 113 3.92 -1.11 2.06
C LEU A 113 3.02 -2.14 2.74
N THR A 114 1.69 -2.04 2.58
CA THR A 114 0.75 -3.05 3.09
C THR A 114 1.10 -4.44 2.57
N SER A 115 1.47 -4.57 1.29
CA SER A 115 1.86 -5.85 0.67
C SER A 115 3.16 -6.41 1.27
N VAL A 116 4.15 -5.56 1.55
CA VAL A 116 5.38 -5.95 2.23
C VAL A 116 5.08 -6.44 3.65
N LEU A 117 4.22 -5.73 4.39
CA LEU A 117 3.82 -6.14 5.73
C LEU A 117 3.08 -7.49 5.70
N LEU A 118 2.13 -7.66 4.76
CA LEU A 118 1.44 -8.94 4.54
C LEU A 118 2.43 -10.09 4.31
N ALA A 119 3.41 -9.88 3.43
CA ALA A 119 4.46 -10.87 3.18
C ALA A 119 5.31 -11.17 4.43
N ALA A 120 5.58 -10.17 5.27
CA ALA A 120 6.31 -10.36 6.53
C ALA A 120 5.54 -11.24 7.54
N PHE A 121 4.20 -11.25 7.48
CA PHE A 121 3.35 -12.11 8.31
C PHE A 121 3.13 -13.53 7.74
N VAL A 122 3.62 -13.83 6.53
CA VAL A 122 3.48 -15.17 5.92
C VAL A 122 4.06 -16.31 6.76
N PRO A 123 5.25 -16.19 7.41
CA PRO A 123 5.77 -17.26 8.25
C PRO A 123 4.81 -17.63 9.40
N ILE A 124 4.08 -16.65 9.93
CA ILE A 124 3.10 -16.86 11.00
C ILE A 124 1.90 -17.63 10.45
N THR A 125 1.36 -17.25 9.29
CA THR A 125 0.23 -17.97 8.67
C THR A 125 0.61 -19.38 8.24
N ALA A 126 1.81 -19.56 7.69
CA ALA A 126 2.34 -20.86 7.30
C ALA A 126 2.54 -21.80 8.52
N PHE A 127 3.01 -21.28 9.65
CA PHE A 127 3.17 -22.06 10.88
C PHE A 127 1.84 -22.67 11.35
N PHE A 128 0.77 -21.87 11.41
CA PHE A 128 -0.55 -22.36 11.81
C PHE A 128 -1.21 -23.27 10.77
N LEU A 129 -0.91 -23.05 9.48
CA LEU A 129 -1.32 -23.95 8.40
C LEU A 129 -0.71 -25.36 8.59
N ILE A 130 0.60 -25.44 8.83
CA ILE A 130 1.32 -26.72 9.01
C ILE A 130 0.90 -27.42 10.30
N THR A 131 0.66 -26.66 11.37
CA THR A 131 0.25 -27.20 12.68
C THR A 131 -1.20 -27.76 12.64
N GLY A 132 -1.93 -27.55 11.55
CA GLY A 132 -3.30 -28.07 11.40
C GLY A 132 -4.31 -27.33 12.27
N ALA A 133 -4.16 -26.00 12.41
CA ALA A 133 -5.10 -25.18 13.15
C ALA A 133 -6.54 -25.27 12.58
N ASN A 134 -7.54 -24.94 13.39
CA ASN A 134 -8.93 -24.92 12.95
C ASN A 134 -9.13 -23.91 11.80
N TYR A 135 -9.90 -24.27 10.77
CA TYR A 135 -10.25 -23.40 9.64
C TYR A 135 -10.71 -22.00 10.06
N TYR A 136 -11.61 -21.92 11.05
CA TYR A 136 -12.14 -20.65 11.53
C TYR A 136 -11.04 -19.78 12.15
N PHE A 137 -10.14 -20.39 12.92
CA PHE A 137 -9.01 -19.69 13.52
C PHE A 137 -8.06 -19.15 12.44
N GLN A 138 -7.69 -19.98 11.46
CA GLN A 138 -6.80 -19.57 10.36
C GLN A 138 -7.44 -18.44 9.53
N HIS A 139 -8.75 -18.51 9.29
CA HIS A 139 -9.46 -17.48 8.54
C HIS A 139 -9.51 -16.15 9.29
N LEU A 140 -9.85 -16.17 10.59
CA LEU A 140 -9.81 -14.96 11.42
C LEU A 140 -8.40 -14.38 11.55
N LEU A 141 -7.37 -15.22 11.68
CA LEU A 141 -5.98 -14.81 11.75
C LEU A 141 -5.57 -14.05 10.47
N ASN A 142 -5.90 -14.59 9.29
CA ASN A 142 -5.61 -13.94 8.01
C ASN A 142 -6.32 -12.59 7.87
N ILE A 143 -7.59 -12.49 8.30
CA ILE A 143 -8.34 -11.22 8.31
C ILE A 143 -7.69 -10.22 9.27
N ALA A 144 -7.31 -10.66 10.47
CA ALA A 144 -6.64 -9.80 11.45
C ALA A 144 -5.29 -9.28 10.93
N ILE A 145 -4.48 -10.15 10.33
CA ILE A 145 -3.20 -9.78 9.70
C ILE A 145 -3.42 -8.78 8.58
N ALA A 146 -4.41 -9.00 7.71
CA ALA A 146 -4.73 -8.08 6.62
C ALA A 146 -5.19 -6.71 7.15
N GLY A 147 -6.04 -6.68 8.17
CA GLY A 147 -6.47 -5.45 8.83
C GLY A 147 -5.31 -4.67 9.45
N VAL A 148 -4.43 -5.37 10.19
CA VAL A 148 -3.24 -4.77 10.81
C VAL A 148 -2.28 -4.23 9.75
N ALA A 149 -1.96 -5.01 8.71
CA ALA A 149 -1.08 -4.58 7.63
C ALA A 149 -1.66 -3.39 6.84
N GLY A 150 -2.98 -3.37 6.62
CA GLY A 150 -3.69 -2.25 6.00
C GLY A 150 -3.61 -0.97 6.82
N LEU A 151 -3.89 -1.07 8.13
CA LEU A 151 -3.80 0.05 9.07
C LEU A 151 -2.38 0.64 9.12
N PHE A 152 -1.36 -0.20 9.26
CA PHE A 152 0.03 0.28 9.31
C PHE A 152 0.52 0.86 7.98
N GLY A 153 0.15 0.26 6.84
CA GLY A 153 0.50 0.81 5.52
C GLY A 153 -0.13 2.19 5.29
N MET A 154 -1.38 2.37 5.73
CA MET A 154 -2.08 3.66 5.65
C MET A 154 -1.56 4.69 6.66
N TYR A 155 -1.17 4.26 7.86
CA TYR A 155 -0.53 5.12 8.84
C TYR A 155 0.81 5.66 8.32
N ALA A 156 1.63 4.79 7.73
CA ALA A 156 2.90 5.20 7.12
C ALA A 156 2.71 6.20 5.97
N LEU A 157 1.63 6.04 5.19
CA LEU A 157 1.23 7.01 4.16
C LEU A 157 0.90 8.38 4.76
N HIS A 158 0.11 8.39 5.83
CA HIS A 158 -0.31 9.61 6.50
C HIS A 158 0.86 10.37 7.11
N GLU A 159 1.75 9.65 7.78
CA GLU A 159 2.97 10.20 8.35
C GLU A 159 3.85 10.83 7.26
N GLY A 160 4.11 10.10 6.17
CA GLY A 160 4.89 10.60 5.05
C GLY A 160 4.33 11.85 4.39
N LEU A 161 3.00 11.90 4.19
CA LEU A 161 2.35 13.07 3.61
C LEU A 161 2.35 14.27 4.57
N SER A 162 2.28 14.02 5.87
CA SER A 162 2.35 15.06 6.89
C SER A 162 3.73 15.73 6.96
N VAL A 163 4.82 14.97 6.82
CA VAL A 163 6.19 15.51 6.77
C VAL A 163 6.39 16.40 5.54
N VAL A 164 5.91 15.97 4.38
CA VAL A 164 5.99 16.79 3.15
C VAL A 164 5.14 18.06 3.25
N CYS A 165 3.96 17.96 3.86
CA CYS A 165 3.08 19.10 4.11
C CYS A 165 3.82 20.20 4.89
N GLU A 166 4.55 19.82 5.96
CA GLU A 166 5.26 20.76 6.81
C GLU A 166 6.51 21.35 6.14
N LYS A 167 7.25 20.56 5.36
CA LYS A 167 8.48 21.04 4.70
C LYS A 167 8.22 21.93 3.48
N ARG A 168 7.15 21.71 2.72
CA ARG A 168 6.98 22.29 1.36
C ARG A 168 5.69 23.10 1.17
N GLY A 169 4.69 23.01 2.05
CA GLY A 169 3.42 23.76 1.93
C GLY A 169 2.59 23.43 0.68
N VAL A 170 2.92 22.36 -0.05
CA VAL A 170 2.27 21.93 -1.30
C VAL A 170 0.94 21.21 -1.04
N TYR A 171 0.80 20.61 0.15
CA TYR A 171 -0.37 19.87 0.58
C TYR A 171 -1.03 20.58 1.76
N PRO A 172 -2.33 20.94 1.72
CA PRO A 172 -2.98 21.64 2.83
C PRO A 172 -3.32 20.68 3.97
N ARG A 173 -3.22 21.14 5.24
CA ARG A 173 -3.60 20.32 6.43
C ARG A 173 -5.02 19.76 6.35
N LYS A 174 -5.96 20.50 5.73
CA LYS A 174 -7.34 20.03 5.50
C LYS A 174 -7.41 18.78 4.59
N ALA A 175 -6.49 18.65 3.63
CA ALA A 175 -6.43 17.48 2.75
C ALA A 175 -5.86 16.23 3.45
N LEU A 176 -5.14 16.37 4.57
CA LEU A 176 -4.72 15.23 5.40
C LEU A 176 -5.92 14.59 6.10
N THR A 177 -6.83 15.40 6.63
CA THR A 177 -8.08 14.92 7.25
C THR A 177 -8.95 14.15 6.25
N ILE A 178 -9.06 14.65 5.02
CA ILE A 178 -9.79 13.97 3.94
C ILE A 178 -9.15 12.64 3.59
N MET A 179 -7.81 12.56 3.58
CA MET A 179 -7.11 11.31 3.33
C MET A 179 -7.37 10.28 4.44
N ARG A 180 -7.52 10.69 5.70
CA ARG A 180 -7.98 9.78 6.78
C ARG A 180 -9.41 9.29 6.55
N ALA A 181 -10.32 10.17 6.13
CA ALA A 181 -11.69 9.77 5.82
C ALA A 181 -11.73 8.79 4.62
N TRP A 182 -10.92 9.05 3.59
CA TRP A 182 -10.78 8.18 2.45
C TRP A 182 -10.16 6.82 2.80
N ALA A 183 -9.16 6.80 3.69
CA ALA A 183 -8.59 5.57 4.21
C ALA A 183 -9.64 4.66 4.87
N VAL A 184 -10.57 5.25 5.64
CA VAL A 184 -11.69 4.52 6.24
C VAL A 184 -12.62 3.95 5.15
N LEU A 185 -12.93 4.74 4.12
CA LEU A 185 -13.73 4.26 2.99
C LEU A 185 -13.01 3.15 2.22
N PHE A 186 -11.70 3.28 2.00
CA PHE A 186 -10.88 2.26 1.35
C PHE A 186 -10.87 0.94 2.15
N ALA A 187 -10.76 1.02 3.47
CA ALA A 187 -10.82 -0.14 4.37
C ALA A 187 -12.22 -0.75 4.49
N PHE A 188 -13.28 -0.01 4.17
CA PHE A 188 -14.64 -0.53 4.14
C PHE A 188 -14.98 -1.20 2.80
N VAL A 189 -14.45 -0.68 1.70
CA VAL A 189 -14.70 -1.21 0.35
C VAL A 189 -13.81 -2.42 0.04
N GLY A 190 -12.56 -2.43 0.51
CA GLY A 190 -11.61 -3.54 0.36
C GLY A 190 -11.72 -4.51 1.53
#